data_AF-A0A0D1ZPJ4-F1
#
_entry.id   AF-A0A0D1ZPJ4-F1
#
_cell.length_a   1.000
_cell.length_b   1.000
_cell.length_c   1.000
_cell.angle_alpha   90.00
_cell.angle_beta   90.00
_cell.angle_gamma   90.00
#
_symmetry.space_group_name_H-M   'P 1'
#
loop_
_entity.id
_entity.type
_entity.pdbx_description
1 polymer ?
#
loop_
_entity_poly.entity_id
_entity_poly.type
_entity_poly.pdbx_seq_one_letter_code
_entity_poly.pdbx_strand_id
1 'polypeptide(L)'
;MSNPWVPHILRPDYTWPRPIAAIITDRTPPTPSVSSPPVRRFWGVIHSLLARFSELYCSWTGVPFSRQIMQLPFGLVLKWTERVRIEEVIAMQMARAAGMPVPKVLCYGEHPGSWRPISILMTRLPGIDLYNSFDLQAWKKIPGLKNFGNVWTRCVHGRAPLASLFVQC
;
A
#
# COMPACT_ATOMS: atom_id res chain seq x y z
N MET A 1 -5.72 -0.44 -24.98
CA MET A 1 -6.57 -1.48 -25.59
C MET A 1 -6.31 -2.77 -24.84
N SER A 2 -7.30 -3.32 -24.13
CA SER A 2 -7.13 -4.51 -23.29
C SER A 2 -7.11 -5.77 -24.16
N ASN A 3 -6.03 -6.54 -24.11
CA ASN A 3 -5.93 -7.81 -24.82
C ASN A 3 -6.87 -8.83 -24.12
N PRO A 4 -7.90 -9.39 -24.81
CA PRO A 4 -8.90 -10.25 -24.18
C PRO A 4 -8.33 -11.59 -23.65
N TRP A 5 -7.09 -11.92 -24.04
CA TRP A 5 -6.40 -13.15 -23.67
C TRP A 5 -5.61 -13.05 -22.36
N VAL A 6 -5.51 -11.88 -21.74
CA VAL A 6 -4.81 -11.73 -20.46
C VAL A 6 -5.76 -12.15 -19.33
N PRO A 7 -5.42 -13.20 -18.55
CA PRO A 7 -6.21 -13.61 -17.40
C PRO A 7 -6.45 -12.43 -16.46
N HIS A 8 -7.66 -12.34 -15.89
CA HIS A 8 -8.07 -11.22 -15.04
C HIS A 8 -7.08 -10.92 -13.89
N ILE A 9 -6.43 -11.96 -13.35
CA ILE A 9 -5.45 -11.83 -12.26
C ILE A 9 -4.14 -11.14 -12.67
N LEU A 10 -3.80 -11.17 -13.96
CA LEU A 10 -2.62 -10.53 -14.52
C LEU A 10 -2.91 -9.13 -15.04
N ARG A 11 -4.14 -8.65 -14.88
CA ARG A 11 -4.49 -7.30 -15.30
C ARG A 11 -4.07 -6.28 -14.24
N PRO A 12 -3.71 -5.05 -14.65
CA PRO A 12 -3.29 -4.00 -13.73
C PRO A 12 -4.41 -3.51 -12.80
N ASP A 13 -5.66 -3.65 -13.20
CA ASP A 13 -6.86 -3.31 -12.44
C ASP A 13 -7.28 -4.41 -11.44
N TYR A 14 -6.60 -5.57 -11.44
CA TYR A 14 -6.89 -6.62 -10.48
C TYR A 14 -6.68 -6.11 -9.05
N THR A 15 -7.67 -6.38 -8.21
CA THR A 15 -7.61 -6.11 -6.78
C THR A 15 -8.01 -7.37 -6.02
N TRP A 16 -7.31 -7.63 -4.91
CA TRP A 16 -7.66 -8.76 -4.06
C TRP A 16 -9.01 -8.51 -3.40
N PRO A 17 -9.91 -9.51 -3.36
CA PRO A 17 -11.15 -9.39 -2.62
C PRO A 17 -10.83 -9.11 -1.16
N ARG A 18 -11.45 -8.06 -0.60
CA ARG A 18 -11.27 -7.69 0.80
C ARG A 18 -12.60 -7.76 1.52
N PRO A 19 -12.69 -8.57 2.58
CA PRO A 19 -13.76 -8.42 3.56
C PRO A 19 -13.62 -7.04 4.20
N ILE A 20 -14.62 -6.18 4.02
CA ILE A 20 -14.69 -4.92 4.76
C ILE A 20 -15.10 -5.31 6.18
N ALA A 21 -14.19 -5.13 7.15
CA ALA A 21 -14.54 -5.29 8.55
C ALA A 21 -15.55 -4.21 8.93
N ALA A 22 -16.75 -4.62 9.34
CA ALA A 22 -17.81 -3.69 9.75
C ALA A 22 -17.48 -2.94 11.04
N ILE A 23 -16.53 -3.46 11.83
CA ILE A 23 -16.18 -2.96 13.16
C ILE A 23 -14.68 -2.71 13.20
N ILE A 24 -14.30 -1.46 13.41
CA ILE A 24 -12.94 -1.05 13.76
C ILE A 24 -12.79 -1.30 15.27
N THR A 25 -11.72 -1.99 15.67
CA THR A 25 -11.48 -2.23 17.10
C THR A 25 -11.04 -0.96 17.80
N ASP A 26 -11.61 -0.70 18.99
CA ASP A 26 -11.18 0.40 19.86
C ASP A 26 -9.86 0.12 20.59
N ARG A 27 -9.40 -1.13 20.59
CA ARG A 27 -8.12 -1.52 21.21
C ARG A 27 -6.97 -1.34 20.24
N THR A 28 -5.90 -0.69 20.71
CA THR A 28 -4.62 -0.59 19.99
C THR A 28 -4.04 -1.99 19.78
N PRO A 29 -3.81 -2.42 18.54
CA PRO A 29 -3.22 -3.72 18.27
C PRO A 29 -1.74 -3.74 18.70
N PRO A 30 -1.20 -4.91 19.05
CA PRO A 30 0.20 -5.04 19.41
C PRO A 30 1.10 -4.62 18.24
N THR A 31 2.18 -3.92 18.55
CA THR A 31 3.15 -3.50 17.53
C THR A 31 3.87 -4.73 16.97
N PRO A 32 3.85 -4.94 15.64
CA PRO A 32 4.55 -6.07 15.03
C PRO A 32 6.06 -5.93 15.23
N SER A 33 6.73 -7.05 15.45
CA SER A 33 8.19 -7.10 15.55
C SER A 33 8.84 -6.81 14.21
N VAL A 34 9.91 -6.01 14.22
CA VAL A 34 10.70 -5.75 13.02
C VAL A 34 11.52 -7.00 12.67
N SER A 35 11.45 -7.40 11.40
CA SER A 35 12.21 -8.52 10.83
C SER A 35 13.71 -8.27 10.97
N SER A 36 14.51 -9.34 11.12
CA SER A 36 15.95 -9.21 11.26
C SER A 36 16.62 -8.61 9.99
N PRO A 37 17.75 -7.90 10.12
CA PRO A 37 18.46 -7.31 8.99
C PRO A 37 18.71 -8.24 7.79
N PRO A 38 19.16 -9.51 7.94
CA PRO A 38 19.40 -10.38 6.79
C PRO A 38 18.12 -10.69 6.01
N VAL A 39 16.98 -10.87 6.69
CA VAL A 39 15.68 -11.09 6.05
C VAL A 39 15.27 -9.86 5.24
N ARG A 40 15.45 -8.66 5.79
CA ARG A 40 15.14 -7.41 5.08
C ARG A 40 16.04 -7.22 3.86
N ARG A 41 17.33 -7.55 3.95
CA ARG A 41 18.25 -7.47 2.80
C ARG A 41 17.90 -8.47 1.72
N PHE A 42 17.53 -9.70 2.07
CA PHE A 42 17.03 -10.69 1.13
C PHE A 42 15.83 -10.14 0.35
N TRP A 43 14.83 -9.60 1.05
CA TRP A 43 13.70 -8.95 0.39
C TRP A 43 14.08 -7.73 -0.43
N GLY A 44 15.11 -6.97 -0.03
CA GLY A 44 15.66 -5.87 -0.84
C GLY A 44 16.16 -6.34 -2.21
N VAL A 45 16.88 -7.47 -2.25
CA VAL A 45 17.31 -8.08 -3.53
C VAL A 45 16.11 -8.49 -4.37
N ILE A 46 15.13 -9.19 -3.77
CA ILE A 46 13.91 -9.59 -4.46
C ILE A 46 13.15 -8.37 -4.99
N HIS A 47 13.04 -7.29 -4.22
CA HIS A 47 12.36 -6.06 -4.64
C HIS A 47 13.08 -5.37 -5.80
N SER A 48 14.42 -5.43 -5.85
CA SER A 48 15.18 -4.92 -6.99
C SER A 48 14.88 -5.70 -8.28
N LEU A 49 14.72 -7.02 -8.17
CA LEU A 49 14.32 -7.88 -9.30
C LEU A 49 12.87 -7.58 -9.71
N LEU A 50 11.96 -7.43 -8.76
CA LEU A 50 10.56 -7.06 -9.02
C LEU A 50 10.44 -5.68 -9.67
N ALA A 51 11.29 -4.72 -9.33
CA ALA A 51 11.32 -3.41 -9.97
C ALA A 51 11.63 -3.52 -11.47
N ARG A 52 12.63 -4.32 -11.85
CA ARG A 52 12.95 -4.61 -13.27
C ARG A 52 11.83 -5.36 -13.97
N PHE A 53 11.24 -6.33 -13.28
CA PHE A 53 10.11 -7.08 -13.81
C PHE A 53 8.87 -6.19 -14.04
N SER A 54 8.63 -5.23 -13.14
CA SER A 54 7.53 -4.27 -13.27
C SER A 54 7.66 -3.40 -14.52
N GLU A 55 8.87 -2.99 -14.89
CA GLU A 55 9.10 -2.21 -16.11
C GLU A 55 8.69 -2.98 -17.37
N LEU A 56 9.07 -4.26 -17.46
CA LEU A 56 8.65 -5.16 -18.54
C LEU A 56 7.12 -5.38 -18.53
N TYR A 57 6.55 -5.61 -17.36
CA TYR A 57 5.11 -5.82 -17.20
C TYR A 57 4.28 -4.59 -17.59
N CYS A 58 4.68 -3.39 -17.14
CA CYS A 58 4.04 -2.13 -17.50
C CYS A 58 4.16 -1.84 -19.00
N SER A 59 5.32 -2.11 -19.60
CA SER A 59 5.52 -2.02 -21.04
C SER A 59 4.59 -2.97 -21.81
N TRP A 60 4.48 -4.23 -21.36
CA TRP A 60 3.62 -5.24 -21.98
C TRP A 60 2.12 -4.91 -21.86
N THR A 61 1.69 -4.37 -20.71
CA THR A 61 0.27 -4.06 -20.43
C THR A 61 -0.14 -2.66 -20.88
N GLY A 62 0.81 -1.80 -21.28
CA GLY A 62 0.56 -0.43 -21.69
C GLY A 62 0.17 0.52 -20.54
N VAL A 63 0.62 0.22 -19.32
CA VAL A 63 0.34 1.02 -18.11
C VAL A 63 1.48 1.98 -17.84
N PRO A 64 1.22 3.23 -17.40
CA PRO A 64 2.28 4.16 -17.03
C PRO A 64 3.17 3.57 -15.93
N PHE A 65 4.46 3.45 -16.22
CA PHE A 65 5.46 3.01 -15.26
C PHE A 65 5.93 4.21 -14.42
N SER A 66 5.85 4.07 -13.10
CA SER A 66 6.43 5.02 -12.15
C SER A 66 7.52 4.34 -11.34
N ARG A 67 8.68 5.00 -11.26
CA ARG A 67 9.81 4.50 -10.44
C ARG A 67 9.53 4.57 -8.94
N GLN A 68 8.49 5.28 -8.51
CA GLN A 68 8.14 5.44 -7.09
C GLN A 68 7.13 4.38 -6.62
N ILE A 69 6.16 4.07 -7.48
CA ILE A 69 5.08 3.12 -7.25
C ILE A 69 5.02 2.22 -8.49
N MET A 70 5.57 1.03 -8.35
CA MET A 70 5.71 0.07 -9.43
C MET A 70 4.56 -0.92 -9.38
N GLN A 71 3.78 -0.99 -10.45
CA GLN A 71 2.65 -1.91 -10.57
C GLN A 71 3.16 -3.29 -10.98
N LEU A 72 2.68 -4.31 -10.30
CA LEU A 72 3.04 -5.70 -10.51
C LEU A 72 1.76 -6.49 -10.85
N PRO A 73 1.88 -7.66 -11.50
CA PRO A 73 0.74 -8.55 -11.70
C PRO A 73 0.17 -9.02 -10.35
N PHE A 74 -0.99 -9.68 -10.39
CA PHE A 74 -1.71 -10.15 -9.20
C PHE A 74 -2.15 -9.01 -8.29
N GLY A 75 -2.34 -7.80 -8.83
CA GLY A 75 -2.75 -6.64 -8.04
C GLY A 75 -1.76 -6.31 -6.94
N LEU A 76 -0.46 -6.50 -7.21
CA LEU A 76 0.61 -6.16 -6.29
C LEU A 76 1.19 -4.79 -6.65
N VAL A 77 1.69 -4.11 -5.63
CA VAL A 77 2.28 -2.78 -5.75
C VAL A 77 3.58 -2.78 -4.96
N LEU A 78 4.67 -2.42 -5.63
CA LEU A 78 5.96 -2.19 -4.99
C LEU A 78 6.17 -0.69 -4.83
N LYS A 79 6.11 -0.21 -3.59
CA LYS A 79 6.43 1.18 -3.24
C LYS A 79 7.91 1.27 -2.91
N TRP A 80 8.64 2.08 -3.67
CA TRP A 80 10.08 2.28 -3.43
C TRP A 80 10.43 3.75 -3.64
N THR A 81 10.37 4.51 -2.55
CA THR A 81 10.66 5.96 -2.55
C THR A 81 11.68 6.29 -1.46
N GLU A 82 12.28 7.47 -1.55
CA GLU A 82 13.26 7.97 -0.57
C GLU A 82 12.66 8.15 0.83
N ARG A 83 11.36 8.43 0.90
CA ARG A 83 10.66 8.76 2.14
C ARG A 83 10.10 7.54 2.86
N VAL A 84 10.10 6.37 2.24
CA VAL A 84 9.61 5.15 2.88
C VAL A 84 10.52 4.79 4.05
N ARG A 85 9.90 4.43 5.17
CA ARG A 85 10.58 4.01 6.40
C ARG A 85 9.94 2.74 6.96
N ILE A 86 10.62 2.08 7.89
CA ILE A 86 10.12 0.85 8.52
C ILE A 86 8.87 1.16 9.35
N GLU A 87 8.80 2.34 9.96
CA GLU A 87 7.65 2.82 10.74
C GLU A 87 6.37 2.85 9.89
N GLU A 88 6.47 3.16 8.60
CA GLU A 88 5.33 3.15 7.68
C GLU A 88 4.76 1.73 7.51
N VAL A 89 5.65 0.72 7.45
CA VAL A 89 5.25 -0.70 7.40
C VAL A 89 4.54 -1.11 8.68
N ILE A 90 5.14 -0.80 9.82
CA ILE A 90 4.59 -1.11 11.15
C ILE A 90 3.22 -0.45 11.29
N ALA A 91 3.11 0.82 10.90
CA ALA A 91 1.88 1.58 11.00
C ALA A 91 0.78 1.02 10.08
N MET A 92 1.11 0.58 8.86
CA MET A 92 0.16 -0.16 8.00
C MET A 92 -0.31 -1.46 8.63
N GLN A 93 0.61 -2.25 9.19
CA GLN A 93 0.27 -3.51 9.82
C GLN A 93 -0.63 -3.30 11.04
N MET A 94 -0.36 -2.28 11.87
CA MET A 94 -1.21 -1.89 12.99
C MET A 94 -2.58 -1.38 12.52
N ALA A 95 -2.63 -0.47 11.55
CA ALA A 95 -3.89 0.03 11.00
C ALA A 95 -4.75 -1.11 10.43
N ARG A 96 -4.12 -2.08 9.76
CA ARG A 96 -4.79 -3.27 9.25
C ARG A 96 -5.31 -4.17 10.36
N ALA A 97 -4.50 -4.40 11.41
CA ALA A 97 -4.92 -5.15 12.59
C ALA A 97 -6.05 -4.45 13.35
N ALA A 98 -6.14 -3.12 13.26
CA ALA A 98 -7.25 -2.34 13.79
C ALA A 98 -8.55 -2.43 12.96
N GLY A 99 -8.52 -3.09 11.79
CA GLY A 99 -9.66 -3.21 10.88
C GLY A 99 -9.77 -2.06 9.87
N MET A 100 -8.77 -1.19 9.75
CA MET A 100 -8.80 -0.12 8.75
C MET A 100 -8.58 -0.66 7.33
N PRO A 101 -9.21 -0.05 6.31
CA PRO A 101 -9.04 -0.43 4.90
C PRO A 101 -7.70 0.10 4.35
N VAL A 102 -6.58 -0.49 4.79
CA VAL A 102 -5.22 -0.16 4.33
C VAL A 102 -4.62 -1.31 3.51
N PRO A 103 -3.70 -1.06 2.55
CA PRO A 103 -2.96 -2.11 1.84
C PRO A 103 -2.41 -3.21 2.76
N LYS A 104 -2.48 -4.47 2.32
CA LYS A 104 -1.80 -5.57 3.01
C LYS A 104 -0.32 -5.52 2.65
N VAL A 105 0.53 -5.22 3.63
CA VAL A 105 1.98 -5.44 3.49
C VAL A 105 2.24 -6.94 3.39
N LEU A 106 2.94 -7.35 2.33
CA LEU A 106 3.40 -8.73 2.14
C LEU A 106 4.83 -8.88 2.66
N CYS A 107 5.72 -8.01 2.22
CA CYS A 107 7.11 -7.97 2.67
C CYS A 107 7.70 -6.56 2.47
N TYR A 108 8.82 -6.31 3.14
CA TYR A 108 9.58 -5.08 3.02
C TYR A 108 11.07 -5.39 2.96
N GLY A 109 11.76 -4.68 2.08
CA GLY A 109 13.16 -4.89 1.75
C GLY A 109 14.00 -3.68 2.11
N GLU A 110 15.20 -3.93 2.63
CA GLU A 110 16.21 -2.92 2.96
C GLU A 110 17.34 -2.92 1.91
N HIS A 111 17.75 -1.73 1.48
CA HIS A 111 18.73 -1.49 0.44
C HIS A 111 19.88 -0.62 0.99
N PRO A 112 20.90 -1.24 1.62
CA PRO A 112 21.99 -0.49 2.21
C PRO A 112 22.75 0.31 1.15
N GLY A 113 23.03 1.59 1.44
CA GLY A 113 23.76 2.48 0.52
C GLY A 113 22.94 3.05 -0.65
N SER A 114 21.65 2.73 -0.74
CA SER A 114 20.75 3.33 -1.72
C SER A 114 20.12 4.62 -1.17
N TRP A 115 19.85 5.60 -2.04
CA TRP A 115 19.05 6.78 -1.70
C TRP A 115 17.60 6.44 -1.35
N ARG A 116 17.16 5.20 -1.61
CA ARG A 116 15.84 4.67 -1.25
C ARG A 116 16.02 3.44 -0.37
N PRO A 117 16.21 3.64 0.95
CA PRO A 117 16.71 2.59 1.84
C PRO A 117 15.69 1.48 2.09
N ILE A 118 14.39 1.76 1.98
CA ILE A 118 13.31 0.80 2.24
C ILE A 118 12.36 0.73 1.04
N SER A 119 11.89 -0.48 0.77
CA SER A 119 10.91 -0.79 -0.26
C SER A 119 9.83 -1.68 0.33
N ILE A 120 8.58 -1.48 -0.06
CA ILE A 120 7.42 -2.19 0.51
C ILE A 120 6.65 -2.84 -0.63
N LEU A 121 6.47 -4.16 -0.54
CA LEU A 121 5.57 -4.89 -1.41
C LEU A 121 4.23 -5.06 -0.69
N MET A 122 3.16 -4.62 -1.35
CA MET A 122 1.82 -4.63 -0.79
C MET A 122 0.76 -4.93 -1.83
N THR A 123 -0.44 -5.29 -1.37
CA THR A 123 -1.61 -5.47 -2.25
C THR A 123 -2.21 -4.12 -2.65
N ARG A 124 -2.65 -3.99 -3.89
CA ARG A 124 -3.46 -2.87 -4.36
C ARG A 124 -4.74 -2.74 -3.53
N LEU A 125 -5.14 -1.51 -3.22
CA LEU A 125 -6.45 -1.20 -2.63
C LEU A 125 -7.40 -0.82 -3.77
N PRO A 126 -8.64 -1.36 -3.82
CA PRO A 126 -9.63 -0.87 -4.77
C PRO A 126 -10.03 0.56 -4.39
N GLY A 127 -10.03 1.46 -5.36
CA GLY A 127 -10.34 2.86 -5.13
C GLY A 127 -10.08 3.71 -6.38
N ILE A 128 -10.55 4.96 -6.32
CA ILE A 128 -10.28 5.99 -7.31
C ILE A 128 -9.62 7.15 -6.57
N ASP A 129 -8.54 7.68 -7.15
CA ASP A 129 -7.85 8.84 -6.59
C ASP A 129 -8.79 10.04 -6.51
N LEU A 130 -8.92 10.59 -5.30
CA LEU A 130 -9.78 11.76 -5.05
C LEU A 130 -9.14 13.09 -5.47
N TYR A 131 -7.96 13.06 -6.09
CA TYR A 131 -7.18 14.24 -6.45
C TYR A 131 -7.94 15.23 -7.36
N ASN A 132 -8.99 14.76 -8.05
CA ASN A 132 -9.83 15.57 -8.93
C ASN A 132 -11.33 15.64 -8.54
N SER A 133 -11.75 15.06 -7.42
CA SER A 133 -13.14 15.19 -6.98
C SER A 133 -13.30 16.39 -6.06
N PHE A 134 -13.67 17.54 -6.63
CA PHE A 134 -14.18 18.71 -5.89
C PHE A 134 -15.45 18.42 -5.07
N ASP A 135 -15.93 17.19 -5.11
CA ASP A 135 -17.15 16.77 -4.43
C ASP A 135 -16.85 16.39 -2.97
N LEU A 136 -16.55 17.44 -2.20
CA LEU A 136 -16.57 17.40 -0.74
C LEU A 136 -18.00 17.15 -0.18
N GLN A 137 -18.95 16.63 -0.94
CA GLN A 137 -20.25 16.21 -0.41
C GLN A 137 -20.48 14.70 -0.54
N ALA A 138 -19.81 14.05 -1.49
CA ALA A 138 -19.83 12.60 -1.65
C ALA A 138 -19.25 11.85 -0.42
N TRP A 139 -18.26 12.40 0.28
CA TRP A 139 -17.62 11.75 1.44
C TRP A 139 -18.54 11.62 2.66
N LYS A 140 -19.47 12.55 2.88
CA LYS A 140 -20.43 12.45 4.00
C LYS A 140 -21.43 11.30 3.81
N LYS A 141 -21.63 10.84 2.57
CA LYS A 141 -22.55 9.76 2.22
C LYS A 141 -21.92 8.36 2.28
N ILE A 142 -20.60 8.24 2.42
CA ILE A 142 -19.94 6.91 2.51
C ILE A 142 -20.21 6.33 3.91
N PRO A 143 -21.00 5.24 4.03
CA PRO A 143 -21.18 4.58 5.31
C PRO A 143 -19.81 4.04 5.80
N GLY A 144 -19.41 4.44 7.01
CA GLY A 144 -18.11 4.09 7.62
C GLY A 144 -17.12 5.26 7.76
N LEU A 145 -17.34 6.39 7.08
CA LEU A 145 -16.39 7.51 7.15
C LEU A 145 -16.43 8.29 8.48
N LYS A 146 -17.57 8.30 9.20
CA LYS A 146 -17.63 8.81 10.58
C LYS A 146 -16.63 8.09 11.49
N ASN A 147 -16.48 6.77 11.31
CA ASN A 147 -15.53 5.97 12.05
C ASN A 147 -14.09 6.28 11.58
N PHE A 148 -13.87 6.48 10.28
CA PHE A 148 -12.57 6.90 9.74
C PHE A 148 -12.11 8.26 10.29
N GLY A 149 -12.99 9.26 10.37
CA GLY A 149 -12.69 10.57 10.94
C GLY A 149 -12.30 10.50 12.42
N ASN A 150 -12.99 9.69 13.21
CA ASN A 150 -12.65 9.46 14.62
C ASN A 150 -11.30 8.73 14.78
N VAL A 151 -11.03 7.75 13.92
CA VAL A 151 -9.77 6.99 13.91
C VAL A 151 -8.61 7.86 13.45
N TRP A 152 -8.77 8.65 12.39
CA TRP A 152 -7.78 9.61 11.91
C TRP A 152 -7.39 10.63 12.96
N THR A 153 -8.38 11.26 13.60
CA THR A 153 -8.14 12.25 14.66
C THR A 153 -7.37 11.63 15.84
N ARG A 154 -7.63 10.35 16.18
CA ARG A 154 -6.95 9.63 17.26
C ARG A 154 -5.53 9.19 16.89
N CYS A 155 -5.33 8.72 15.65
CA CYS A 155 -4.01 8.40 15.09
C CYS A 155 -3.06 9.61 15.03
N VAL A 156 -3.60 10.80 14.72
CA VAL A 156 -2.83 12.06 14.64
C VAL A 156 -2.52 12.65 16.02
N HIS A 157 -3.43 12.55 16.99
CA HIS A 157 -3.17 12.99 18.37
C HIS A 157 -2.23 12.03 19.13
N GLY A 158 -2.16 10.76 18.71
CA GLY A 158 -1.22 9.76 19.23
C GLY A 158 0.11 9.72 18.48
N ARG A 159 0.77 10.86 18.21
CA ARG A 159 2.19 10.95 17.73
C ARG A 159 2.61 9.88 16.69
N ALA A 160 1.74 9.47 15.76
CA ALA A 160 2.05 8.47 14.74
C ALA A 160 2.08 9.12 13.34
N PRO A 161 3.12 8.86 12.51
CA PRO A 161 3.28 9.47 11.19
C PRO A 161 2.40 8.76 10.15
N LEU A 162 1.08 8.77 10.35
CA LEU A 162 0.11 8.04 9.51
C LEU A 162 -0.41 8.85 8.32
N ALA A 163 -0.13 10.16 8.26
CA ALA A 163 -0.64 11.05 7.22
C ALA A 163 -0.14 10.70 5.79
N SER A 164 0.98 9.99 5.66
CA SER A 164 1.55 9.65 4.34
C SER A 164 0.94 8.39 3.69
N LEU A 165 0.07 7.66 4.39
CA LEU A 165 -0.39 6.33 3.95
C LEU A 165 -1.59 6.33 3.01
N PHE A 166 -2.34 7.43 2.96
CA PHE A 166 -3.60 7.50 2.21
C PHE A 166 -3.55 8.35 0.94
N VAL A 167 -2.46 9.08 0.69
CA VAL A 167 -2.40 10.10 -0.39
C VAL A 167 -1.76 9.57 -1.68
N GLN A 168 -1.20 8.35 -1.70
CA GLN A 168 -0.40 7.87 -2.84
C GLN A 168 -0.63 6.40 -3.19
N CYS A 169 -1.88 5.95 -3.26
CA CYS A 169 -2.24 4.67 -3.88
C CYS A 169 -3.32 4.89 -4.91
#